data_AF-A0AAN8HTL3-F1
#
_entry.id   AF-A0AAN8HTL3-F1
#
_cell.length_a   1.000
_cell.length_b   1.000
_cell.length_c   1.000
_cell.angle_alpha   90.00
_cell.angle_beta   90.00
_cell.angle_gamma   90.00
#
_symmetry.space_group_name_H-M   'P 1'
#
loop_
_entity.id
_entity.type
_entity.pdbx_description
1 polymer ?
#
loop_
_entity_poly.entity_id
_entity_poly.type
_entity_poly.pdbx_seq_one_letter_code
_entity_poly.pdbx_strand_id
1 'polypeptide(L)'
;MELFTTKAQSLLMMTSVAMPVFSKKKETLSHGILLGVVGTDIPLMEVMKLAPRYMLGPHGYAFLITNNGYILAHPDLRPLYKDGKKLKPKPNYNSVDMSEVEWEDTEETLRTAMVRGETGSMRLSVRASVDKAKRPLYLVNDYFYTNIDETPFSFSMVLTGGNGKLMYFGNVSVEEGLHDLTSPDLSIASEWTYCVTDIDPSYMKFSQLQAAIRYLVGLEPDMECDELLLQHVLFDAVVTAPMEAYWNALMLNDKVEPGVETAFLGTRSGLLRLTRYAGVESRVAKKFLTAADKANLFTMDHFPLWYRLAVENAPGSFYYYPVNDKGVKYVIAVTSATISSEGKTAIAAGTSLSNHYAKAVSCILFVGRHGNTEAPRGK
;
A
#
# COMPACT_ATOMS: atom_id res chain seq x y z
N MET A 1 -18.36 -9.44 0.15
CA MET A 1 -18.94 -8.67 -0.97
C MET A 1 -18.30 -7.29 -1.18
N GLU A 2 -17.85 -6.56 -0.15
CA GLU A 2 -17.27 -5.19 -0.34
C GLU A 2 -15.78 -5.15 -0.78
N LEU A 3 -14.98 -6.19 -0.51
CA LEU A 3 -13.60 -6.28 -1.04
C LEU A 3 -13.55 -6.46 -2.56
N PHE A 4 -14.47 -7.27 -3.11
CA PHE A 4 -14.62 -7.44 -4.56
C PHE A 4 -14.89 -6.13 -5.29
N THR A 5 -15.56 -5.16 -4.66
CA THR A 5 -15.81 -3.86 -5.30
C THR A 5 -14.56 -2.99 -5.48
N THR A 6 -13.49 -3.16 -4.71
CA THR A 6 -12.22 -2.41 -4.95
C THR A 6 -11.33 -3.09 -5.97
N LYS A 7 -11.22 -4.43 -5.93
CA LYS A 7 -10.50 -5.18 -6.97
C LYS A 7 -11.17 -4.98 -8.33
N ALA A 8 -12.50 -4.98 -8.38
CA ALA A 8 -13.26 -4.61 -9.56
C ALA A 8 -13.09 -3.14 -9.97
N GLN A 9 -12.81 -2.20 -9.05
CA GLN A 9 -12.67 -0.76 -9.37
C GLN A 9 -11.40 -0.44 -10.16
N SER A 10 -10.27 -1.10 -9.89
CA SER A 10 -9.04 -0.95 -10.68
C SER A 10 -9.05 -1.81 -11.95
N LEU A 11 -9.68 -3.00 -11.91
CA LEU A 11 -9.90 -3.87 -13.08
C LEU A 11 -10.83 -3.26 -14.15
N LEU A 12 -11.55 -2.17 -13.86
CA LEU A 12 -12.49 -1.54 -14.79
C LEU A 12 -11.86 -0.52 -15.75
N MET A 13 -10.68 0.03 -15.43
CA MET A 13 -10.07 1.06 -16.28
C MET A 13 -9.00 0.44 -17.18
N MET A 14 -9.22 0.58 -18.48
CA MET A 14 -8.35 0.05 -19.52
C MET A 14 -8.05 1.15 -20.52
N THR A 15 -6.87 1.09 -21.11
CA THR A 15 -6.52 1.88 -22.30
C THR A 15 -6.37 0.92 -23.47
N SER A 16 -6.82 1.32 -24.65
CA SER A 16 -6.79 0.46 -25.84
C SER A 16 -5.77 1.01 -26.83
N VAL A 17 -4.87 0.16 -27.30
CA VAL A 17 -3.99 0.48 -28.42
C VAL A 17 -4.66 -0.02 -29.69
N ALA A 18 -4.91 0.86 -30.65
CA ALA A 18 -5.64 0.55 -31.87
C ALA A 18 -4.81 0.84 -33.12
N MET A 19 -4.83 -0.09 -34.08
CA MET A 19 -4.14 0.02 -35.36
C MET A 19 -5.12 -0.19 -36.53
N PRO A 20 -5.18 0.73 -37.51
CA PRO A 20 -6.00 0.56 -38.69
C PRO A 20 -5.42 -0.53 -39.61
N VAL A 21 -6.30 -1.36 -40.19
CA VAL A 21 -5.95 -2.41 -41.13
C VAL A 21 -6.40 -2.02 -42.52
N PHE A 22 -5.47 -1.94 -43.47
CA PHE A 22 -5.73 -1.52 -44.84
C PHE A 22 -5.67 -2.68 -45.85
N SER A 23 -6.44 -2.57 -46.92
CA SER A 23 -6.44 -3.53 -48.02
C SER A 23 -5.12 -3.46 -48.80
N LYS A 24 -4.48 -4.63 -48.97
CA LYS A 24 -3.26 -4.80 -49.78
C LYS A 24 -3.53 -5.14 -51.25
N LYS A 25 -4.79 -5.12 -51.72
CA LYS A 25 -5.11 -5.42 -53.13
C LYS A 25 -4.51 -4.35 -54.06
N LYS A 26 -3.89 -4.78 -55.18
CA LYS A 26 -3.22 -3.89 -56.16
C LYS A 26 -4.12 -2.76 -56.69
N GLU A 27 -5.40 -3.04 -56.88
CA GLU A 27 -6.40 -2.08 -57.39
C GLU A 27 -6.77 -0.99 -56.36
N THR A 28 -6.58 -1.27 -55.07
CA THR A 28 -7.01 -0.41 -53.96
C THR A 28 -5.84 0.20 -53.20
N LEU A 29 -4.60 -0.10 -53.62
CA LEU A 29 -3.36 0.33 -52.97
C LEU A 29 -3.19 1.85 -53.00
N SER A 30 -3.64 2.53 -54.06
CA SER A 30 -3.65 3.99 -54.16
C SER A 30 -4.76 4.67 -53.34
N HIS A 31 -5.86 3.94 -53.08
CA HIS A 31 -7.04 4.47 -52.39
C HIS A 31 -7.01 4.22 -50.87
N GLY A 32 -6.10 3.37 -50.37
CA GLY A 32 -5.93 3.13 -48.94
C GLY A 32 -7.22 2.68 -48.25
N ILE A 33 -7.92 1.68 -48.80
CA ILE A 33 -9.20 1.23 -48.25
C ILE A 33 -9.00 0.64 -46.85
N LEU A 34 -9.60 1.27 -45.84
CA LEU A 34 -9.66 0.78 -44.47
C LEU A 34 -10.59 -0.43 -44.41
N LEU A 35 -10.05 -1.58 -44.03
CA LEU A 35 -10.80 -2.82 -43.83
C LEU A 35 -11.39 -2.92 -42.42
N GLY A 36 -10.73 -2.31 -41.44
CA GLY A 36 -11.15 -2.32 -40.05
C GLY A 36 -10.07 -1.79 -39.12
N VAL A 37 -10.29 -1.93 -37.82
CA VAL A 37 -9.36 -1.55 -36.76
C VAL A 37 -9.16 -2.74 -35.85
N VAL A 38 -7.91 -3.09 -35.59
CA VAL A 38 -7.55 -4.06 -34.56
C VAL A 38 -7.14 -3.28 -33.32
N GLY A 39 -7.63 -3.69 -32.15
CA GLY A 39 -7.27 -3.09 -30.89
C GLY A 39 -6.92 -4.14 -29.84
N THR A 40 -6.05 -3.78 -28.91
CA THR A 40 -5.77 -4.56 -27.71
C THR A 40 -5.99 -3.69 -26.48
N ASP A 41 -6.70 -4.23 -25.49
CA ASP A 41 -6.98 -3.54 -24.23
C ASP A 41 -5.87 -3.85 -23.21
N ILE A 42 -5.39 -2.81 -22.56
CA ILE A 42 -4.36 -2.87 -21.52
C ILE A 42 -5.01 -2.38 -20.22
N PRO A 43 -5.18 -3.25 -19.22
CA PRO A 43 -5.64 -2.83 -17.90
C PRO A 43 -4.63 -1.90 -17.25
N LEU A 44 -5.08 -0.73 -16.79
CA LEU A 44 -4.18 0.24 -16.15
C LEU A 44 -3.55 -0.31 -14.87
N MET A 45 -4.19 -1.28 -14.22
CA MET A 45 -3.65 -1.98 -13.08
C MET A 45 -2.33 -2.70 -13.40
N GLU A 46 -2.17 -3.27 -14.59
CA GLU A 46 -0.92 -3.93 -14.98
C GLU A 46 0.24 -2.93 -15.09
N VAL A 47 -0.03 -1.73 -15.60
CA VAL A 47 0.99 -0.67 -15.65
C VAL A 47 1.35 -0.22 -14.23
N MET A 48 0.35 -0.07 -13.36
CA MET A 48 0.58 0.34 -11.96
C MET A 48 1.31 -0.72 -11.13
N LYS A 49 1.26 -2.01 -11.49
CA LYS A 49 2.03 -3.08 -10.82
C LYS A 49 3.54 -2.87 -10.95
N LEU A 50 4.01 -2.15 -11.99
CA LEU A 50 5.43 -1.83 -12.20
C LEU A 50 5.98 -0.83 -11.16
N ALA A 51 5.11 -0.11 -10.45
CA ALA A 51 5.48 0.82 -9.39
C ALA A 51 4.90 0.35 -8.04
N PRO A 52 5.41 -0.77 -7.49
CA PRO A 52 4.80 -1.40 -6.33
C PRO A 52 4.96 -0.54 -5.06
N ARG A 53 3.91 -0.53 -4.24
CA ARG A 53 3.85 0.34 -3.04
C ARG A 53 4.94 0.08 -2.03
N TYR A 54 5.36 -1.17 -1.88
CA TYR A 54 6.45 -1.50 -0.96
C TYR A 54 7.75 -0.80 -1.35
N MET A 55 7.97 -0.48 -2.64
CA MET A 55 9.14 0.29 -3.09
C MET A 55 8.95 1.80 -2.92
N LEU A 56 7.74 2.32 -3.17
CA LEU A 56 7.46 3.75 -3.06
C LEU A 56 7.38 4.26 -1.61
N GLY A 57 7.00 3.39 -0.68
CA GLY A 57 6.84 3.72 0.73
C GLY A 57 5.41 4.16 1.10
N PRO A 58 5.17 4.50 2.38
CA PRO A 58 3.82 4.64 2.94
C PRO A 58 2.94 5.71 2.31
N HIS A 59 3.52 6.84 1.92
CA HIS A 59 2.81 7.92 1.21
C HIS A 59 3.22 8.03 -0.26
N GLY A 60 4.13 7.17 -0.72
CA GLY A 60 4.57 7.16 -2.10
C GLY A 60 3.51 6.59 -3.03
N TYR A 61 3.39 7.19 -4.21
CA TYR A 61 2.45 6.77 -5.23
C TYR A 61 2.98 7.04 -6.63
N ALA A 62 2.37 6.37 -7.60
CA ALA A 62 2.61 6.66 -9.00
C ALA A 62 1.28 6.97 -9.68
N PHE A 63 1.37 7.67 -10.80
CA PHE A 63 0.21 8.01 -11.60
C PHE A 63 0.58 8.20 -13.08
N LEU A 64 -0.44 8.14 -13.93
CA LEU A 64 -0.33 8.23 -15.37
C LEU A 64 -1.25 9.32 -15.89
N ILE A 65 -0.74 10.14 -16.82
CA ILE A 65 -1.53 11.15 -17.51
C ILE A 65 -1.42 11.00 -19.02
N THR A 66 -2.39 11.57 -19.72
CA THR A 66 -2.36 11.77 -21.17
C THR A 66 -1.60 13.05 -21.55
N ASN A 67 -1.25 13.18 -22.82
CA ASN A 67 -0.73 14.40 -23.44
C ASN A 67 -1.68 15.62 -23.39
N ASN A 68 -2.90 15.47 -22.88
CA ASN A 68 -3.82 16.58 -22.63
C ASN A 68 -3.90 16.97 -21.14
N GLY A 69 -3.21 16.26 -20.25
CA GLY A 69 -3.25 16.48 -18.80
C GLY A 69 -4.34 15.67 -18.07
N TYR A 70 -5.12 14.85 -18.77
CA TYR A 70 -6.12 13.98 -18.13
C TYR A 70 -5.47 12.78 -17.45
N ILE A 71 -5.96 12.47 -16.25
CA ILE A 71 -5.51 11.34 -15.45
C ILE A 71 -6.05 10.04 -16.05
N LEU A 72 -5.14 9.09 -16.29
CA LEU A 72 -5.49 7.70 -16.60
C LEU A 72 -5.58 6.86 -15.33
N ALA A 73 -4.56 6.93 -14.47
CA ALA A 73 -4.49 6.19 -13.23
C ALA A 73 -3.91 7.09 -12.13
N HIS A 74 -4.62 7.21 -11.01
CA HIS A 74 -4.16 7.95 -9.83
C HIS A 74 -4.85 7.38 -8.57
N PRO A 75 -4.17 7.28 -7.41
CA PRO A 75 -4.76 6.74 -6.17
C PRO A 75 -6.06 7.44 -5.73
N ASP A 76 -6.13 8.75 -5.94
CA ASP A 76 -7.30 9.58 -5.60
C ASP A 76 -8.35 9.68 -6.71
N LEU A 77 -8.12 9.08 -7.89
CA LEU A 77 -9.14 9.02 -8.93
C LEU A 77 -10.28 8.12 -8.48
N ARG A 78 -11.48 8.70 -8.37
CA ARG A 78 -12.71 7.99 -7.94
C ARG A 78 -13.70 7.94 -9.11
N PRO A 79 -13.57 6.96 -10.04
CA PRO A 79 -14.36 6.94 -11.28
C PRO A 79 -15.82 6.53 -11.07
N LEU A 80 -16.14 5.85 -9.96
CA LEU A 80 -17.49 5.37 -9.66
C LEU A 80 -18.12 6.12 -8.47
N TYR A 81 -19.44 6.24 -8.48
CA TYR A 81 -20.23 6.65 -7.32
C TYR A 81 -21.29 5.58 -6.99
N LYS A 82 -21.75 5.56 -5.74
CA LYS A 82 -22.81 4.66 -5.29
C LYS A 82 -24.18 5.31 -5.55
N ASP A 83 -24.98 4.67 -6.39
CA ASP A 83 -26.39 5.02 -6.63
C ASP A 83 -27.27 3.87 -6.08
N GLY A 84 -27.73 4.03 -4.84
CA GLY A 84 -28.38 2.96 -4.09
C GLY A 84 -27.48 1.74 -3.89
N LYS A 85 -27.86 0.60 -4.47
CA LYS A 85 -27.06 -0.65 -4.44
C LYS A 85 -26.15 -0.84 -5.65
N LYS A 86 -26.23 0.03 -6.66
CA LYS A 86 -25.44 -0.09 -7.89
C LYS A 86 -24.28 0.91 -7.90
N LEU A 87 -23.12 0.49 -8.37
CA LEU A 87 -22.02 1.40 -8.69
C LEU A 87 -22.23 1.92 -10.11
N LYS A 88 -22.25 3.24 -10.27
CA LYS A 88 -22.35 3.90 -11.58
C LYS A 88 -21.09 4.73 -11.85
N PRO A 89 -20.60 4.77 -13.10
CA PRO A 89 -19.55 5.71 -13.47
C PRO A 89 -20.00 7.15 -13.25
N LYS A 90 -19.11 7.98 -12.70
CA LYS A 90 -19.35 9.42 -12.61
C LYS A 90 -19.37 10.02 -14.02
N PRO A 91 -20.22 11.02 -14.30
CA PRO A 91 -20.08 11.82 -15.51
C PRO A 91 -18.66 12.38 -15.61
N ASN A 92 -18.06 12.33 -16.80
CA ASN A 92 -16.73 12.87 -17.11
C ASN A 92 -15.55 12.30 -16.30
N TYR A 93 -15.66 11.09 -15.74
CA TYR A 93 -14.56 10.47 -15.00
C TYR A 93 -13.27 10.31 -15.81
N ASN A 94 -13.36 10.27 -17.14
CA ASN A 94 -12.27 10.13 -18.10
C ASN A 94 -11.64 11.47 -18.51
N SER A 95 -12.15 12.59 -18.01
CA SER A 95 -11.70 13.95 -18.35
C SER A 95 -11.26 14.74 -17.13
N VAL A 96 -10.90 14.05 -16.04
CA VAL A 96 -10.38 14.68 -14.82
C VAL A 96 -8.94 15.11 -15.08
N ASP A 97 -8.69 16.40 -15.01
CA ASP A 97 -7.35 16.97 -15.19
C ASP A 97 -6.47 16.73 -13.96
N MET A 98 -5.16 16.62 -14.16
CA MET A 98 -4.17 16.49 -13.09
C MET A 98 -4.26 17.64 -12.07
N SER A 99 -4.51 18.88 -12.51
CA SER A 99 -4.66 20.04 -11.62
C SER A 99 -5.85 19.91 -10.66
N GLU A 100 -6.84 19.06 -10.95
CA GLU A 100 -7.98 18.80 -10.05
C GLU A 100 -7.67 17.82 -8.93
N VAL A 101 -6.48 17.21 -8.92
CA VAL A 101 -6.07 16.25 -7.90
C VAL A 101 -4.78 16.71 -7.22
N GLU A 102 -3.81 17.18 -8.00
CA GLU A 102 -2.53 17.71 -7.52
C GLU A 102 -2.61 19.22 -7.28
N TRP A 103 -3.45 19.65 -6.33
CA TRP A 103 -3.79 21.07 -6.10
C TRP A 103 -2.61 21.98 -5.73
N GLU A 104 -1.48 21.40 -5.37
CA GLU A 104 -0.31 22.12 -4.84
C GLU A 104 0.67 22.54 -5.95
N ASP A 105 0.51 22.02 -7.18
CA ASP A 105 1.18 22.53 -8.39
C ASP A 105 0.50 23.81 -8.91
N THR A 106 0.50 24.86 -8.08
CA THR A 106 -0.21 26.12 -8.37
C THR A 106 0.25 26.85 -9.63
N GLU A 107 1.51 26.64 -10.04
CA GLU A 107 2.09 27.23 -11.26
C GLU A 107 1.95 26.31 -12.48
N GLU A 108 1.28 25.15 -12.35
CA GLU A 108 1.12 24.12 -13.39
C GLU A 108 2.44 23.69 -14.02
N THR A 109 3.54 23.79 -13.27
CA THR A 109 4.90 23.52 -13.76
C THR A 109 5.10 22.03 -13.99
N LEU A 110 4.64 21.20 -13.05
CA LEU A 110 4.67 19.75 -13.18
C LEU A 110 3.73 19.32 -14.30
N ARG A 111 2.51 19.88 -14.34
CA ARG A 111 1.52 19.59 -15.39
C ARG A 111 2.09 19.84 -16.78
N THR A 112 2.67 21.02 -16.98
CA THR A 112 3.18 21.46 -18.27
C THR A 112 4.35 20.59 -18.71
N ALA A 113 5.28 20.27 -17.81
CA ALA A 113 6.43 19.42 -18.12
C ALA A 113 5.99 18.01 -18.53
N MET A 114 5.05 17.40 -17.79
CA MET A 114 4.54 16.08 -18.12
C MET A 114 3.73 16.07 -19.42
N VAL A 115 2.88 17.07 -19.67
CA VAL A 115 2.13 17.19 -20.94
C VAL A 115 3.06 17.32 -22.15
N ARG A 116 4.21 17.97 -21.97
CA ARG A 116 5.24 18.09 -23.00
C ARG A 116 6.11 16.84 -23.17
N GLY A 117 5.93 15.83 -22.30
CA GLY A 117 6.76 14.62 -22.31
C GLY A 117 8.20 14.89 -21.87
N GLU A 118 8.43 15.88 -21.02
CA GLU A 118 9.75 16.15 -20.46
C GLU A 118 10.09 15.14 -19.35
N THR A 119 11.36 14.82 -19.18
CA THR A 119 11.85 14.00 -18.07
C THR A 119 12.50 14.91 -17.03
N GLY A 120 12.10 14.77 -15.77
CA GLY A 120 12.59 15.66 -14.74
C GLY A 120 12.20 15.23 -13.33
N SER A 121 12.55 16.10 -12.38
CA SER A 121 12.14 15.97 -11.00
C SER A 121 11.75 17.31 -10.42
N MET A 122 10.83 17.30 -9.47
CA MET A 122 10.33 18.50 -8.81
C MET A 122 10.03 18.20 -7.35
N ARG A 123 10.26 19.17 -6.48
CA ARG A 123 9.96 19.04 -5.06
C ARG A 123 8.87 20.02 -4.67
N LEU A 124 7.76 19.50 -4.17
CA LEU A 124 6.59 20.28 -3.76
C LEU A 124 6.23 20.00 -2.31
N SER A 125 5.75 21.02 -1.60
CA SER A 125 5.15 20.86 -0.27
C SER A 125 3.66 20.65 -0.44
N VAL A 126 3.16 19.49 -0.04
CA VAL A 126 1.81 19.02 -0.37
C VAL A 126 0.99 18.83 0.89
N ARG A 127 -0.28 19.25 0.85
CA ARG A 127 -1.26 18.97 1.91
C ARG A 127 -2.07 17.73 1.57
N ALA A 128 -1.65 16.60 2.12
CA ALA A 128 -2.36 15.35 1.94
C ALA A 128 -3.53 15.23 2.93
N SER A 129 -4.62 14.64 2.46
CA SER A 129 -5.84 14.43 3.25
C SER A 129 -5.95 12.96 3.67
N VAL A 130 -5.89 12.68 4.98
CA VAL A 130 -6.02 11.32 5.52
C VAL A 130 -7.29 11.15 6.36
N ASP A 131 -7.66 9.89 6.60
CA ASP A 131 -8.88 9.53 7.37
C ASP A 131 -10.16 10.15 6.76
N LYS A 132 -10.34 9.99 5.43
CA LYS A 132 -11.52 10.50 4.69
C LYS A 132 -11.71 12.03 4.86
N ALA A 133 -10.64 12.79 4.64
CA ALA A 133 -10.64 14.26 4.75
C ALA A 133 -10.91 14.83 6.14
N LYS A 134 -10.64 14.04 7.18
CA LYS A 134 -10.72 14.54 8.55
C LYS A 134 -9.41 15.16 9.03
N ARG A 135 -8.27 14.83 8.40
CA ARG A 135 -6.95 15.22 8.90
C ARG A 135 -6.04 15.67 7.76
N PRO A 136 -5.51 16.89 7.81
CA PRO A 136 -4.44 17.32 6.92
C PRO A 136 -3.09 16.79 7.43
N LEU A 137 -2.27 16.30 6.51
CA LEU A 137 -0.84 16.02 6.71
C LEU A 137 -0.05 16.95 5.80
N TYR A 138 1.02 17.53 6.33
CA TYR A 138 1.95 18.35 5.57
C TYR A 138 3.13 17.49 5.16
N LEU A 139 3.19 17.12 3.88
CA LEU A 139 4.22 16.27 3.32
C LEU A 139 5.11 17.10 2.40
N VAL A 140 6.36 16.67 2.23
CA VAL A 140 7.24 17.21 1.18
C VAL A 140 7.46 16.10 0.18
N ASN A 141 6.88 16.22 -1.00
CA ASN A 141 6.90 15.20 -2.03
C ASN A 141 7.96 15.54 -3.09
N ASP A 142 8.77 14.53 -3.44
CA ASP A 142 9.67 14.55 -4.58
C ASP A 142 9.00 13.80 -5.73
N TYR A 143 8.61 14.54 -6.76
CA TYR A 143 8.01 14.04 -7.99
C TYR A 143 9.12 13.73 -8.99
N PHE A 144 9.06 12.55 -9.59
CA PHE A 144 9.92 12.10 -10.69
C PHE A 144 9.02 11.74 -11.85
N TYR A 145 9.19 12.39 -12.99
CA TYR A 145 8.31 12.23 -14.12
C TYR A 145 9.08 12.02 -15.42
N THR A 146 8.49 11.27 -16.33
CA THR A 146 9.06 10.97 -17.64
C THR A 146 7.95 10.65 -18.64
N ASN A 147 8.25 10.83 -19.93
CA ASN A 147 7.42 10.32 -21.00
C ASN A 147 7.51 8.78 -21.08
N ILE A 148 6.44 8.13 -21.53
CA ILE A 148 6.46 6.73 -21.95
C ILE A 148 6.68 6.72 -23.47
N ASP A 149 7.85 6.27 -23.88
CA ASP A 149 8.26 6.23 -25.28
C ASP A 149 7.21 5.56 -26.19
N GLU A 150 7.06 6.10 -27.39
CA GLU A 150 6.11 5.62 -28.42
C GLU A 150 4.62 5.71 -28.00
N THR A 151 4.30 6.39 -26.90
CA THR A 151 2.92 6.63 -26.46
C THR A 151 2.68 8.12 -26.17
N PRO A 152 1.41 8.58 -26.17
CA PRO A 152 1.05 9.93 -25.73
C PRO A 152 0.90 10.03 -24.21
N PHE A 153 1.49 9.11 -23.43
CA PHE A 153 1.29 9.02 -22.00
C PHE A 153 2.56 9.40 -21.25
N SER A 154 2.40 10.05 -20.10
CA SER A 154 3.49 10.37 -19.19
C SER A 154 3.26 9.72 -17.84
N PHE A 155 4.36 9.25 -17.25
CA PHE A 155 4.40 8.58 -15.97
C PHE A 155 5.02 9.48 -14.93
N SER A 156 4.46 9.48 -13.73
CA SER A 156 5.03 10.15 -12.57
C SER A 156 5.05 9.22 -11.38
N MET A 157 6.13 9.32 -10.61
CA MET A 157 6.37 8.64 -9.36
C MET A 157 6.65 9.68 -8.29
N VAL A 158 5.97 9.55 -7.16
CA VAL A 158 6.02 10.47 -6.03
C VAL A 158 6.60 9.73 -4.84
N LEU A 159 7.70 10.25 -4.31
CA LEU A 159 8.33 9.78 -3.08
C LEU A 159 8.25 10.87 -2.03
N THR A 160 7.77 10.53 -0.84
CA THR A 160 7.70 11.49 0.26
C THR A 160 9.06 11.63 0.95
N GLY A 161 9.47 12.86 1.22
CA GLY A 161 10.73 13.20 1.87
C GLY A 161 10.87 12.50 3.22
N GLY A 162 12.05 11.91 3.48
CA GLY A 162 12.33 11.10 4.67
C GLY A 162 11.80 9.66 4.59
N ASN A 163 10.68 9.45 3.90
CA ASN A 163 9.90 8.21 3.93
C ASN A 163 9.76 7.61 2.53
N GLY A 164 10.62 6.63 2.18
CA GLY A 164 10.57 5.96 0.87
C GLY A 164 11.87 6.05 0.06
N LYS A 165 12.79 6.97 0.41
CA LYS A 165 14.09 7.14 -0.29
C LYS A 165 15.07 6.00 -0.09
N LEU A 166 14.96 5.29 1.03
CA LEU A 166 15.86 4.20 1.41
C LEU A 166 15.03 2.99 1.82
N MET A 167 15.55 1.82 1.49
CA MET A 167 15.00 0.52 1.82
C MET A 167 16.16 -0.35 2.28
N TYR A 168 15.97 -1.06 3.39
CA TYR A 168 16.95 -1.98 3.91
C TYR A 168 16.63 -3.38 3.40
N PHE A 169 17.67 -4.10 2.98
CA PHE A 169 17.61 -5.49 2.63
C PHE A 169 18.50 -6.26 3.60
N GLY A 170 17.96 -7.33 4.18
CA GLY A 170 18.75 -8.30 4.91
C GLY A 170 18.76 -9.62 4.15
N ASN A 171 19.86 -10.35 4.28
CA ASN A 171 19.96 -11.70 3.74
C ASN A 171 19.61 -12.71 4.82
N VAL A 172 18.65 -13.58 4.54
CA VAL A 172 18.13 -14.59 5.45
C VAL A 172 17.96 -15.88 4.68
N SER A 173 18.24 -17.00 5.33
CA SER A 173 18.05 -18.31 4.72
C SER A 173 16.56 -18.61 4.52
N VAL A 174 16.22 -19.33 3.45
CA VAL A 174 14.82 -19.65 3.16
C VAL A 174 14.23 -20.52 4.27
N GLU A 175 15.02 -21.41 4.86
CA GLU A 175 14.62 -22.29 5.95
C GLU A 175 14.24 -21.51 7.22
N GLU A 176 15.09 -20.56 7.64
CA GLU A 176 14.84 -19.71 8.80
C GLU A 176 13.63 -18.80 8.56
N GLY A 177 13.56 -18.17 7.40
CA GLY A 177 12.43 -17.31 7.04
C GLY A 177 11.11 -18.07 6.96
N LEU A 178 11.10 -19.29 6.41
CA LEU A 178 9.88 -20.11 6.32
C LEU A 178 9.38 -20.55 7.69
N HIS A 179 10.28 -20.90 8.61
CA HIS A 179 9.91 -21.25 9.97
C HIS A 179 9.07 -20.12 10.61
N ASP A 180 9.56 -18.88 10.56
CA ASP A 180 8.90 -17.74 11.19
C ASP A 180 7.71 -17.19 10.37
N LEU A 181 7.71 -17.39 9.05
CA LEU A 181 6.59 -17.00 8.18
C LEU A 181 5.35 -17.88 8.40
N THR A 182 5.53 -19.11 8.88
CA THR A 182 4.44 -20.05 9.16
C THR A 182 3.85 -19.91 10.57
N SER A 183 4.35 -18.97 11.37
CA SER A 183 3.82 -18.68 12.70
C SER A 183 2.34 -18.24 12.66
N PRO A 184 1.50 -18.70 13.61
CA PRO A 184 0.05 -18.47 13.57
C PRO A 184 -0.36 -17.02 13.89
N ASP A 185 0.52 -16.22 14.48
CA ASP A 185 0.30 -14.80 14.78
C ASP A 185 0.55 -13.89 13.57
N LEU A 186 1.10 -14.44 12.48
CA LEU A 186 1.56 -13.72 11.30
C LEU A 186 0.56 -13.83 10.15
N SER A 187 0.43 -12.73 9.42
CA SER A 187 -0.26 -12.66 8.13
C SER A 187 0.48 -11.74 7.17
N ILE A 188 0.26 -11.89 5.87
CA ILE A 188 0.79 -10.98 4.84
C ILE A 188 -0.36 -10.25 4.13
N ALA A 189 -0.03 -9.19 3.41
CA ALA A 189 -0.99 -8.36 2.68
C ALA A 189 -1.71 -9.16 1.59
N SER A 190 -2.92 -9.64 1.86
CA SER A 190 -3.66 -10.50 0.92
C SER A 190 -4.01 -9.84 -0.42
N GLU A 191 -4.02 -8.51 -0.48
CA GLU A 191 -4.31 -7.74 -1.69
C GLU A 191 -3.05 -7.42 -2.51
N TRP A 192 -1.85 -7.70 -1.99
CA TRP A 192 -0.61 -7.52 -2.74
C TRP A 192 -0.30 -8.76 -3.57
N THR A 193 0.42 -8.58 -4.66
CA THR A 193 0.88 -9.67 -5.54
C THR A 193 2.31 -10.03 -5.17
N TYR A 194 2.47 -11.04 -4.31
CA TYR A 194 3.77 -11.66 -4.04
C TYR A 194 4.11 -12.68 -5.12
N CYS A 195 3.08 -13.42 -5.56
CA CYS A 195 3.15 -14.36 -6.66
C CYS A 195 1.93 -14.20 -7.57
N VAL A 196 2.13 -14.41 -8.87
CA VAL A 196 1.09 -14.35 -9.89
C VAL A 196 0.24 -15.63 -9.79
N THR A 197 -0.99 -15.47 -9.29
CA THR A 197 -1.94 -16.59 -9.09
C THR A 197 -3.22 -16.45 -9.89
N ASP A 198 -3.40 -15.33 -10.59
CA ASP A 198 -4.64 -14.94 -11.29
C ASP A 198 -4.63 -15.29 -12.79
N ILE A 199 -3.51 -15.76 -13.33
CA ILE A 199 -3.39 -16.18 -14.72
C ILE A 199 -3.67 -17.68 -14.87
N ASP A 200 -2.99 -18.53 -14.10
CA ASP A 200 -3.17 -19.99 -14.16
C ASP A 200 -4.32 -20.45 -13.21
N PRO A 201 -5.38 -21.09 -13.74
CA PRO A 201 -6.43 -21.70 -12.93
C PRO A 201 -5.91 -22.67 -11.85
N SER A 202 -4.75 -23.31 -12.07
CA SER A 202 -4.12 -24.23 -11.12
C SER A 202 -3.69 -23.52 -9.82
N TYR A 203 -3.34 -22.23 -9.91
CA TYR A 203 -2.84 -21.40 -8.82
C TYR A 203 -3.91 -20.51 -8.17
N MET A 204 -5.03 -20.25 -8.86
CA MET A 204 -6.15 -19.43 -8.35
C MET A 204 -6.73 -19.91 -6.99
N LYS A 205 -6.52 -21.18 -6.65
CA LYS A 205 -6.99 -21.78 -5.38
C LYS A 205 -6.14 -21.38 -4.17
N PHE A 206 -4.93 -20.85 -4.37
CA PHE A 206 -4.01 -20.52 -3.31
C PHE A 206 -4.19 -19.06 -2.85
N SER A 207 -4.14 -18.85 -1.54
CA SER A 207 -3.89 -17.51 -1.01
C SER A 207 -2.45 -17.06 -1.34
N GLN A 208 -2.20 -15.76 -1.34
CA GLN A 208 -0.86 -15.22 -1.59
C GLN A 208 0.21 -15.79 -0.65
N LEU A 209 -0.13 -16.02 0.63
CA LEU A 209 0.78 -16.66 1.59
C LEU A 209 1.09 -18.12 1.20
N GLN A 210 0.07 -18.87 0.82
CA GLN A 210 0.24 -20.27 0.40
C GLN A 210 1.03 -20.39 -0.91
N ALA A 211 0.81 -19.46 -1.85
CA ALA A 211 1.55 -19.38 -3.10
C ALA A 211 3.04 -19.08 -2.82
N ALA A 212 3.33 -18.06 -2.00
CA ALA A 212 4.68 -17.72 -1.58
C ALA A 212 5.40 -18.91 -0.91
N ILE A 213 4.75 -19.59 0.05
CA ILE A 213 5.34 -20.76 0.72
C ILE A 213 5.63 -21.89 -0.28
N ARG A 214 4.71 -22.18 -1.20
CA ARG A 214 4.89 -23.25 -2.20
C ARG A 214 6.07 -22.97 -3.15
N TYR A 215 6.19 -21.73 -3.58
CA TYR A 215 7.31 -21.28 -4.39
C TYR A 215 8.63 -21.41 -3.62
N LEU A 216 8.69 -20.90 -2.38
CA LEU A 216 9.90 -20.94 -1.54
C LEU A 216 10.34 -22.36 -1.16
N VAL A 217 9.41 -23.31 -1.01
CA VAL A 217 9.72 -24.73 -0.74
C VAL A 217 10.11 -25.48 -2.03
N GLY A 218 9.93 -24.87 -3.21
CA GLY A 218 10.22 -25.49 -4.50
C GLY A 218 9.15 -26.47 -4.98
N LEU A 219 7.92 -26.40 -4.44
CA LEU A 219 6.79 -27.21 -4.91
C LEU A 219 6.22 -26.70 -6.23
N GLU A 220 6.30 -25.39 -6.46
CA GLU A 220 5.82 -24.71 -7.67
C GLU A 220 6.90 -23.73 -8.18
N PRO A 221 8.04 -24.23 -8.68
CA PRO A 221 9.17 -23.38 -9.08
C PRO A 221 8.88 -22.55 -10.33
N ASP A 222 7.91 -22.96 -11.15
CA ASP A 222 7.51 -22.27 -12.39
C ASP A 222 6.57 -21.09 -12.12
N MET A 223 6.16 -20.87 -10.86
CA MET A 223 5.30 -19.76 -10.49
C MET A 223 6.08 -18.43 -10.53
N GLU A 224 5.55 -17.44 -11.24
CA GLU A 224 6.14 -16.10 -11.27
C GLU A 224 5.90 -15.37 -9.95
N CYS A 225 6.98 -15.03 -9.23
CA CYS A 225 6.93 -14.32 -7.96
C CYS A 225 7.90 -13.13 -7.92
N ASP A 226 7.58 -12.11 -7.11
CA ASP A 226 8.49 -11.00 -6.82
C ASP A 226 9.51 -11.46 -5.76
N GLU A 227 10.65 -11.96 -6.23
CA GLU A 227 11.74 -12.48 -5.39
C GLU A 227 12.25 -11.44 -4.39
N LEU A 228 12.31 -10.16 -4.79
CA LEU A 228 12.78 -9.08 -3.94
C LEU A 228 11.82 -8.83 -2.77
N LEU A 229 10.51 -8.81 -3.06
CA LEU A 229 9.48 -8.69 -2.04
C LEU A 229 9.47 -9.92 -1.13
N LEU A 230 9.58 -11.14 -1.68
CA LEU A 230 9.62 -12.37 -0.88
C LEU A 230 10.83 -12.40 0.06
N GLN A 231 12.02 -12.04 -0.42
CA GLN A 231 13.21 -11.93 0.42
C GLN A 231 13.01 -10.93 1.56
N HIS A 232 12.36 -9.80 1.28
CA HIS A 232 12.04 -8.80 2.30
C HIS A 232 11.00 -9.29 3.31
N VAL A 233 9.98 -10.05 2.87
CA VAL A 233 9.02 -10.68 3.78
C VAL A 233 9.71 -11.68 4.71
N LEU A 234 10.61 -12.52 4.19
CA LEU A 234 11.36 -13.49 4.99
C LEU A 234 12.25 -12.77 6.01
N PHE A 235 12.94 -11.71 5.59
CA PHE A 235 13.74 -10.88 6.49
C PHE A 235 12.88 -10.27 7.61
N ASP A 236 11.74 -9.66 7.25
CA ASP A 236 10.83 -9.09 8.23
C ASP A 236 10.26 -10.16 9.17
N ALA A 237 9.98 -11.38 8.69
CA ALA A 237 9.47 -12.48 9.50
C ALA A 237 10.44 -12.86 10.62
N VAL A 238 11.73 -13.01 10.30
CA VAL A 238 12.80 -13.35 11.24
C VAL A 238 13.07 -12.21 12.21
N VAL A 239 13.22 -10.99 11.72
CA VAL A 239 13.49 -9.81 12.57
C VAL A 239 12.37 -9.58 13.58
N THR A 240 11.14 -9.92 13.21
CA THR A 240 9.96 -9.71 14.05
C THR A 240 9.60 -10.93 14.90
N ALA A 241 10.24 -12.09 14.71
CA ALA A 241 9.97 -13.32 15.47
C ALA A 241 10.09 -13.15 16.99
N PRO A 242 11.06 -12.40 17.55
CA PRO A 242 11.15 -12.19 19.00
C PRO A 242 9.94 -11.47 19.63
N MET A 243 9.08 -10.85 18.82
CA MET A 243 7.90 -10.12 19.31
C MET A 243 6.85 -11.04 19.91
N GLU A 244 6.72 -12.26 19.39
CA GLU A 244 5.82 -13.26 19.96
C GLU A 244 6.18 -13.55 21.42
N ALA A 245 7.46 -13.88 21.67
CA ALA A 245 7.98 -14.14 23.01
C ALA A 245 7.83 -12.92 23.94
N TYR A 246 8.12 -11.72 23.43
CA TYR A 246 7.98 -10.47 24.19
C TYR A 246 6.53 -10.22 24.62
N TRP A 247 5.58 -10.32 23.69
CA TRP A 247 4.17 -10.12 23.99
C TRP A 247 3.60 -11.19 24.94
N ASN A 248 4.03 -12.44 24.80
CA ASN A 248 3.65 -13.52 25.71
C ASN A 248 4.23 -13.29 27.10
N ALA A 249 5.48 -12.83 27.21
CA ALA A 249 6.10 -12.50 28.49
C ALA A 249 5.41 -11.31 29.20
N LEU A 250 4.93 -10.32 28.45
CA LEU A 250 4.14 -9.21 29.02
C LEU A 250 2.83 -9.71 29.63
N MET A 251 2.14 -10.63 28.95
CA MET A 251 0.92 -11.25 29.45
C MET A 251 1.14 -12.09 30.68
N LEU A 252 2.16 -12.96 30.67
CA LEU A 252 2.44 -13.86 31.80
C LEU A 252 2.87 -13.13 33.06
N ASN A 253 3.46 -11.94 32.93
CA ASN A 253 3.92 -11.14 34.05
C ASN A 253 2.89 -10.08 34.51
N ASP A 254 1.66 -10.09 33.99
CA ASP A 254 0.63 -9.07 34.23
C ASP A 254 1.15 -7.62 34.01
N LYS A 255 2.10 -7.46 33.09
CA LYS A 255 2.72 -6.17 32.73
C LYS A 255 1.99 -5.45 31.61
N VAL A 256 0.92 -6.04 31.10
CA VAL A 256 0.07 -5.39 30.11
C VAL A 256 -0.73 -4.29 30.79
N GLU A 257 -0.59 -3.06 30.30
CA GLU A 257 -1.31 -1.92 30.85
C GLU A 257 -2.83 -2.17 30.81
N PRO A 258 -3.57 -1.86 31.89
CA PRO A 258 -5.01 -2.01 31.93
C PRO A 258 -5.68 -1.25 30.76
N GLY A 259 -6.45 -1.97 29.95
CA GLY A 259 -7.14 -1.42 28.78
C GLY A 259 -6.47 -1.69 27.43
N VAL A 260 -5.28 -2.30 27.39
CA VAL A 260 -4.71 -2.79 26.13
C VAL A 260 -5.44 -4.07 25.71
N GLU A 261 -6.18 -4.01 24.60
CA GLU A 261 -6.92 -5.17 24.09
C GLU A 261 -6.12 -5.98 23.05
N THR A 262 -5.29 -5.31 22.26
CA THR A 262 -4.58 -5.89 21.10
C THR A 262 -3.27 -5.14 20.88
N ALA A 263 -2.19 -5.88 20.65
CA ALA A 263 -0.94 -5.32 20.15
C ALA A 263 -0.66 -5.89 18.77
N PHE A 264 -0.10 -5.09 17.88
CA PHE A 264 0.15 -5.50 16.51
C PHE A 264 1.38 -4.80 15.94
N LEU A 265 2.05 -5.47 15.04
CA LEU A 265 3.21 -4.95 14.36
C LEU A 265 2.98 -5.18 12.88
N GLY A 266 3.19 -4.15 12.06
CA GLY A 266 3.23 -4.39 10.63
C GLY A 266 4.40 -3.70 9.98
N THR A 267 4.83 -4.27 8.87
CA THR A 267 6.08 -3.92 8.23
C THR A 267 5.83 -3.36 6.84
N ARG A 268 6.91 -2.89 6.22
CA ARG A 268 6.86 -2.33 4.87
C ARG A 268 6.56 -3.39 3.80
N SER A 269 6.93 -4.65 4.03
CA SER A 269 6.68 -5.78 3.12
C SER A 269 5.23 -6.29 3.16
N GLY A 270 4.36 -5.67 3.98
CA GLY A 270 2.97 -6.08 4.14
C GLY A 270 2.78 -7.20 5.17
N LEU A 271 3.82 -7.56 5.92
CA LEU A 271 3.74 -8.49 7.04
C LEU A 271 3.02 -7.82 8.22
N LEU A 272 2.13 -8.56 8.87
CA LEU A 272 1.38 -8.14 10.06
C LEU A 272 1.41 -9.26 11.09
N ARG A 273 1.99 -8.98 12.26
CA ARG A 273 1.88 -9.81 13.47
C ARG A 273 0.87 -9.21 14.42
N LEU A 274 0.10 -10.05 15.10
CA LEU A 274 -0.87 -9.58 16.09
C LEU A 274 -0.95 -10.50 17.30
N THR A 275 -1.15 -9.89 18.46
CA THR A 275 -1.50 -10.59 19.70
C THR A 275 -2.75 -9.96 20.32
N ARG A 276 -3.56 -10.78 20.97
CA ARG A 276 -4.83 -10.37 21.56
C ARG A 276 -4.83 -10.74 23.03
N TYR A 277 -4.84 -9.71 23.87
CA TYR A 277 -4.81 -9.85 25.32
C TYR A 277 -6.21 -10.01 25.91
N ALA A 278 -7.22 -9.43 25.26
CA ALA A 278 -8.61 -9.61 25.63
C ALA A 278 -9.28 -10.76 24.85
N GLY A 279 -10.20 -11.48 25.50
CA GLY A 279 -11.08 -12.44 24.83
C GLY A 279 -11.98 -11.76 23.78
N VAL A 280 -12.44 -12.53 22.79
CA VAL A 280 -13.28 -11.99 21.68
C VAL A 280 -14.58 -11.35 22.20
N GLU A 281 -15.10 -11.85 23.31
CA GLU A 281 -16.34 -11.34 23.92
C GLU A 281 -16.14 -10.01 24.63
N SER A 282 -15.02 -9.83 25.34
CA SER A 282 -14.71 -8.63 26.13
C SER A 282 -14.15 -7.48 25.31
N ARG A 283 -13.57 -7.77 24.13
CA ARG A 283 -13.04 -6.78 23.20
C ARG A 283 -14.10 -5.79 22.73
N VAL A 284 -13.78 -4.51 22.85
CA VAL A 284 -14.54 -3.39 22.33
C VAL A 284 -14.23 -3.21 20.84
N ALA A 285 -12.97 -3.31 20.44
CA ALA A 285 -12.53 -3.09 19.06
C ALA A 285 -12.66 -4.34 18.15
N LYS A 286 -13.84 -4.97 18.09
CA LYS A 286 -14.03 -6.27 17.39
C LYS A 286 -13.73 -6.24 15.89
N LYS A 287 -13.89 -5.09 15.23
CA LYS A 287 -13.63 -4.94 13.78
C LYS A 287 -12.22 -4.42 13.44
N PHE A 288 -11.44 -4.03 14.44
CA PHE A 288 -10.11 -3.49 14.21
C PHE A 288 -9.21 -4.59 13.63
N LEU A 289 -8.44 -4.27 12.58
CA LEU A 289 -7.64 -5.20 11.77
C LEU A 289 -8.44 -6.29 11.02
N THR A 290 -9.77 -6.16 10.93
CA THR A 290 -10.55 -7.07 10.08
C THR A 290 -10.44 -6.67 8.61
N ALA A 291 -10.46 -7.65 7.71
CA ALA A 291 -10.45 -7.39 6.28
C ALA A 291 -11.67 -6.58 5.78
N ALA A 292 -12.74 -6.50 6.57
CA ALA A 292 -13.88 -5.65 6.26
C ALA A 292 -13.53 -4.15 6.34
N ASP A 293 -12.57 -3.76 7.20
CA ASP A 293 -12.16 -2.37 7.34
C ASP A 293 -10.93 -2.06 6.47
N LYS A 294 -11.22 -1.57 5.25
CA LYS A 294 -10.18 -1.20 4.27
C LYS A 294 -9.16 -0.20 4.81
N ALA A 295 -9.53 0.63 5.81
CA ALA A 295 -8.59 1.58 6.40
C ALA A 295 -7.45 0.90 7.17
N ASN A 296 -7.62 -0.37 7.55
CA ASN A 296 -6.64 -1.16 8.30
C ASN A 296 -5.87 -2.15 7.42
N LEU A 297 -6.24 -2.28 6.14
CA LEU A 297 -5.64 -3.24 5.23
C LEU A 297 -4.48 -2.64 4.44
N PHE A 298 -3.47 -3.46 4.20
CA PHE A 298 -2.53 -3.22 3.11
C PHE A 298 -3.30 -3.49 1.82
N THR A 299 -3.52 -2.43 1.04
CA THR A 299 -4.19 -2.51 -0.25
C THR A 299 -3.19 -2.24 -1.36
N MET A 300 -3.54 -2.59 -2.60
CA MET A 300 -2.72 -2.24 -3.77
C MET A 300 -2.49 -0.72 -3.89
N ASP A 301 -3.43 0.10 -3.41
CA ASP A 301 -3.40 1.55 -3.59
C ASP A 301 -2.76 2.31 -2.43
N HIS A 302 -2.77 1.76 -1.22
CA HIS A 302 -2.24 2.44 -0.03
C HIS A 302 -1.93 1.51 1.14
N PHE A 303 -0.98 1.96 1.96
CA PHE A 303 -0.73 1.42 3.29
C PHE A 303 -1.88 1.75 4.26
N PRO A 304 -2.10 0.91 5.29
CA PRO A 304 -3.10 1.17 6.32
C PRO A 304 -2.95 2.57 6.93
N LEU A 305 -4.08 3.15 7.36
CA LEU A 305 -4.10 4.49 7.97
C LEU A 305 -3.17 4.57 9.20
N TRP A 306 -3.20 3.55 10.06
CA TRP A 306 -2.35 3.48 11.25
C TRP A 306 -0.86 3.52 10.89
N TYR A 307 -0.46 2.88 9.79
CA TYR A 307 0.93 2.81 9.33
C TYR A 307 1.38 4.18 8.80
N ARG A 308 0.55 4.79 7.94
CA ARG A 308 0.80 6.13 7.39
C ARG A 308 0.90 7.20 8.46
N LEU A 309 0.05 7.14 9.49
CA LEU A 309 0.12 8.07 10.62
C LEU A 309 1.35 7.82 11.50
N ALA A 310 1.72 6.57 11.77
CA ALA A 310 2.91 6.25 12.57
C ALA A 310 4.19 6.84 11.95
N VAL A 311 4.32 6.71 10.64
CA VAL A 311 5.50 7.11 9.86
C VAL A 311 5.73 8.63 9.87
N GLU A 312 4.68 9.43 9.90
CA GLU A 312 4.81 10.90 9.96
C GLU A 312 5.10 11.44 11.35
N ASN A 313 5.00 10.60 12.38
CA ASN A 313 5.32 11.00 13.74
C ASN A 313 6.78 10.69 14.06
N ALA A 314 7.34 11.49 14.97
CA ALA A 314 8.71 11.32 15.44
C ALA A 314 8.91 9.88 15.99
N PRO A 315 9.98 9.16 15.59
CA PRO A 315 10.23 7.82 16.06
C PRO A 315 10.27 7.74 17.59
N GLY A 316 9.63 6.73 18.16
CA GLY A 316 9.51 6.56 19.61
C GLY A 316 8.47 7.44 20.30
N SER A 317 7.81 8.36 19.58
CA SER A 317 6.62 9.06 20.07
C SER A 317 5.37 8.31 19.62
N PHE A 318 4.40 8.14 20.54
CA PHE A 318 3.12 7.54 20.22
C PHE A 318 2.16 8.60 19.69
N TYR A 319 1.56 8.31 18.53
CA TYR A 319 0.43 9.05 18.01
C TYR A 319 -0.86 8.36 18.41
N TYR A 320 -1.71 9.07 19.14
CA TYR A 320 -2.99 8.56 19.62
C TYR A 320 -4.12 9.13 18.79
N TYR A 321 -5.04 8.28 18.35
CA TYR A 321 -6.24 8.75 17.70
C TYR A 321 -7.50 7.97 18.07
N PRO A 322 -8.63 8.67 18.29
CA PRO A 322 -9.88 8.03 18.59
C PRO A 322 -10.51 7.46 17.30
N VAL A 323 -11.11 6.28 17.43
CA VAL A 323 -11.93 5.65 16.41
C VAL A 323 -13.34 5.49 16.97
N ASN A 324 -14.32 5.82 16.14
CA ASN A 324 -15.73 5.59 16.42
C ASN A 324 -16.29 4.66 15.34
N ASP A 325 -16.51 3.39 15.69
CA ASP A 325 -17.13 2.40 14.83
C ASP A 325 -18.54 2.09 15.34
N LYS A 326 -19.55 2.65 14.65
CA LYS A 326 -20.98 2.42 14.94
C LYS A 326 -21.36 2.66 16.41
N GLY A 327 -20.81 3.72 17.02
CA GLY A 327 -21.09 4.10 18.42
C GLY A 327 -20.11 3.50 19.42
N VAL A 328 -19.25 2.57 19.00
CA VAL A 328 -18.17 2.02 19.81
C VAL A 328 -16.94 2.90 19.67
N LYS A 329 -16.46 3.45 20.79
CA LYS A 329 -15.27 4.31 20.84
C LYS A 329 -14.09 3.55 21.42
N TYR A 330 -12.95 3.65 20.75
CA TYR A 330 -11.66 3.14 21.22
C TYR A 330 -10.53 4.03 20.71
N VAL A 331 -9.32 3.89 21.27
CA VAL A 331 -8.15 4.67 20.87
C VAL A 331 -7.12 3.74 20.24
N ILE A 332 -6.40 4.25 19.25
CA ILE A 332 -5.27 3.55 18.66
C ILE A 332 -4.03 4.36 18.98
N ALA A 333 -3.00 3.71 19.53
CA ALA A 333 -1.67 4.30 19.67
C ALA A 333 -0.73 3.66 18.66
N VAL A 334 -0.07 4.48 17.87
CA VAL A 334 0.83 4.01 16.81
C VAL A 334 2.16 4.72 16.95
N THR A 335 3.25 4.00 16.74
CA THR A 335 4.59 4.62 16.71
C THR A 335 5.40 4.02 15.58
N SER A 336 6.21 4.85 14.96
CA SER A 336 7.25 4.37 14.04
C SER A 336 8.53 4.14 14.84
N ALA A 337 9.33 3.24 14.32
CA ALA A 337 10.71 3.07 14.68
C ALA A 337 11.55 3.09 13.40
N THR A 338 12.77 3.52 13.58
CA THR A 338 13.69 3.81 12.48
C THR A 338 14.97 3.04 12.69
N ILE A 339 15.56 2.62 11.58
CA ILE A 339 16.93 2.15 11.55
C ILE A 339 17.79 3.30 11.04
N SER A 340 18.86 3.59 11.77
CA SER A 340 19.95 4.45 11.32
C SER A 340 21.21 3.60 11.17
N SER A 341 21.79 3.57 9.98
CA SER A 341 23.10 2.95 9.73
C SER A 341 23.98 3.92 8.94
N GLU A 342 25.21 4.12 9.38
CA GLU A 342 26.20 5.02 8.73
C GLU A 342 25.67 6.44 8.42
N GLY A 343 24.85 7.02 9.30
CA GLY A 343 24.30 8.37 9.13
C GLY A 343 23.12 8.48 8.15
N LYS A 344 22.65 7.36 7.59
CA LYS A 344 21.42 7.29 6.77
C LYS A 344 20.28 6.67 7.58
N THR A 345 19.10 7.29 7.54
CA THR A 345 17.89 6.85 8.27
C THR A 345 16.83 6.33 7.31
N ALA A 346 16.26 5.17 7.58
CA ALA A 346 15.02 4.71 6.94
C ALA A 346 14.05 4.13 7.99
N ILE A 347 12.75 4.19 7.70
CA ILE A 347 11.70 3.57 8.51
C ILE A 347 11.58 2.08 8.13
N ALA A 348 11.74 1.18 9.08
CA ALA A 348 11.70 -0.30 8.92
C ALA A 348 11.07 -0.94 10.17
N ALA A 349 10.99 -2.29 10.40
CA ALA A 349 10.25 -2.99 11.50
C ALA A 349 11.04 -3.67 12.77
N GLY A 350 10.59 -3.76 14.10
CA GLY A 350 11.27 -3.91 15.49
C GLY A 350 11.63 -2.76 16.59
N THR A 351 11.34 -2.88 17.92
CA THR A 351 12.07 -2.24 19.11
C THR A 351 12.22 -3.31 20.21
N SER A 352 13.36 -3.64 20.87
CA SER A 352 14.35 -2.87 21.68
C SER A 352 15.74 -3.58 21.72
N LEU A 353 16.89 -2.87 21.73
CA LEU A 353 17.91 -2.76 22.82
C LEU A 353 18.65 -4.05 23.26
N SER A 354 19.40 -4.67 22.33
CA SER A 354 20.81 -5.06 22.52
C SER A 354 21.45 -5.19 21.13
N ASN A 355 22.77 -5.21 21.06
CA ASN A 355 23.59 -4.95 19.86
C ASN A 355 23.17 -5.68 18.57
N HIS A 356 23.27 -4.94 17.45
CA HIS A 356 23.27 -5.36 16.04
C HIS A 356 21.93 -5.62 15.31
N TYR A 357 21.57 -4.61 14.48
CA TYR A 357 20.75 -4.55 13.25
C TYR A 357 19.26 -5.01 13.22
N ALA A 358 18.39 -4.14 12.63
CA ALA A 358 16.95 -4.26 12.22
C ALA A 358 15.81 -3.79 13.19
N LYS A 359 14.93 -2.82 12.82
CA LYS A 359 13.90 -2.11 13.69
C LYS A 359 12.70 -1.35 13.01
N ALA A 360 11.54 -1.14 13.76
CA ALA A 360 9.97 -1.11 13.76
C ALA A 360 9.01 -0.19 12.99
N VAL A 361 7.84 -0.70 12.59
CA VAL A 361 6.60 0.02 12.88
C VAL A 361 5.80 -0.84 13.84
N SER A 362 5.82 -0.45 15.12
CA SER A 362 5.20 -1.17 16.22
C SER A 362 3.99 -0.36 16.68
N CYS A 363 2.83 -1.00 16.83
CA CYS A 363 1.59 -0.31 17.17
C CYS A 363 0.88 -1.04 18.32
N ILE A 364 0.27 -0.26 19.21
CA ILE A 364 -0.43 -0.81 20.38
C ILE A 364 -1.83 -0.19 20.43
N LEU A 365 -2.87 -1.05 20.38
CA LEU A 365 -4.24 -0.59 20.50
C LEU A 365 -4.60 -0.40 21.99
N PHE A 366 -4.83 0.85 22.40
CA PHE A 366 -5.32 1.19 23.73
C PHE A 366 -6.83 1.39 23.73
N VAL A 367 -7.57 0.48 24.36
CA VAL A 367 -9.03 0.63 24.50
C VAL A 367 -9.39 0.94 25.94
N GLY A 368 -9.40 2.23 26.27
CA GLY A 368 -10.03 2.71 27.50
C GLY A 368 -11.55 2.52 27.40
N ARG A 369 -12.14 1.60 28.18
CA ARG A 369 -13.59 1.63 28.46
C ARG A 369 -13.89 2.95 29.15
N HIS A 370 -14.91 3.67 28.67
CA HIS A 370 -15.32 4.93 29.29
C HIS A 370 -15.85 4.67 30.70
N GLY A 371 -14.94 4.78 31.67
CA GLY A 371 -15.20 4.85 33.09
C GLY A 371 -14.08 5.70 33.69
N ASN A 372 -14.30 7.03 33.74
CA ASN A 372 -13.49 8.02 34.46
C ASN A 372 -12.00 7.71 34.70
N THR A 373 -11.21 7.50 33.65
CA THR A 373 -9.75 7.49 33.78
C THR A 373 -9.13 8.51 32.83
N GLU A 374 -8.46 9.50 33.45
CA GLU A 374 -7.66 10.51 32.79
C GLU A 374 -6.65 9.85 31.83
N ALA A 375 -6.45 10.47 30.67
CA ALA A 375 -5.37 10.11 29.76
C ALA A 375 -4.03 10.08 30.53
N PRO A 376 -3.15 9.09 30.31
CA PRO A 376 -1.83 9.12 30.93
C PRO A 376 -1.09 10.36 30.41
N ARG A 377 -0.78 11.27 31.34
CA ARG A 377 0.06 12.44 31.06
C ARG A 377 1.45 11.93 30.73
N GLY A 378 1.88 12.10 29.48
CA GLY A 378 3.25 11.81 29.06
C GLY A 378 4.25 12.64 29.86
N LYS A 379 5.37 12.02 30.20
CA LYS A 379 6.64 12.71 30.51
C LYS A 379 7.48 12.74 29.26
#